data_AF-A0A1G0Z1H8-F1
#
_entry.id   AF-A0A1G0Z1H8-F1
#
_cell.length_a   1.000
_cell.length_b   1.000
_cell.length_c   1.000
_cell.angle_alpha   90.00
_cell.angle_beta   90.00
_cell.angle_gamma   90.00
#
_symmetry.space_group_name_H-M   'P 1'
#
loop_
_entity.id
_entity.type
_entity.pdbx_description
1 polymer ?
#
loop_
_entity_poly.entity_id
_entity_poly.type
_entity_poly.pdbx_seq_one_letter_code
_entity_poly.pdbx_strand_id
1 'polypeptide(L)'
;MFPVRIFYAPAPELIKDAVDFDYTHVVIHSIGHAHRNEKGISFEMAGKGKDINDDLPLFFHEYPLLKKERSKIAGERILRVQERINYKISLAVKLGLKPLLSIYELSLPYNLQKFYPEFYPGNNNFCMALPENQKFIEDKIAEVFETFPKLAGIIFTAKEATEGQYYMHKCKYCQSFSQAERLNMLLDAIRKGKDKVKVSADIIFRIWGMHFPDIFYRKRIKTLWAWTGKKASLKETVEKCSRLPFEPKKVLSELANICDKSIFISTKATWQDFDLMQPENPWTGCFPRNKEIIEISYECYCRPTEKYFLLANQMKRFSDYAHVRKVKGVMALPCAFGFTEVWDEKSRQFVFSGSNRSGSTYNIHRTNNHFITAFTPFLISKLISSRSEINVKDLLIEYLFRKHGINDGAKLADTLIGMEKLAHDIINCNGFSILSPNHYMNDMSLQLEAYKEHASWSTCTLVDGDKKILSILKNLPAFFEKKDKLLHKAEANLTELKCYDETVKKNIFDMYYKTYAGFVDILKLHLYSQKIALTMWAIERGNIQATEKVINFVLNSIREKEKILLNSVISEDLKGPSREDRLYCFKGIQRYNTLS
;
A
#
# COMPACT_ATOMS: atom_id res chain seq x y z
N MET A 1 -8.29 5.99 24.78
CA MET A 1 -6.94 5.96 24.22
C MET A 1 -6.49 4.52 24.04
N PHE A 2 -5.99 4.16 22.86
CA PHE A 2 -5.43 2.84 22.59
C PHE A 2 -4.05 2.69 23.27
N PRO A 3 -3.76 1.59 23.97
CA PRO A 3 -2.45 1.38 24.60
C PRO A 3 -1.31 1.22 23.58
N VAL A 4 -1.61 0.74 22.37
CA VAL A 4 -0.62 0.49 21.32
C VAL A 4 -0.90 1.43 20.16
N ARG A 5 0.01 2.37 19.93
CA ARG A 5 -0.09 3.38 18.87
C ARG A 5 1.21 3.33 18.09
N ILE A 6 1.14 2.84 16.87
CA ILE A 6 2.32 2.58 16.04
C ILE A 6 2.38 3.62 14.91
N PHE A 7 3.52 4.28 14.75
CA PHE A 7 3.77 5.17 13.61
C PHE A 7 4.88 4.59 12.72
N TYR A 8 4.67 4.53 11.41
CA TYR A 8 5.74 4.14 10.50
C TYR A 8 6.69 5.32 10.26
N ALA A 9 7.89 5.22 10.83
CA ALA A 9 8.87 6.29 10.92
C ALA A 9 10.27 5.77 10.53
N PRO A 10 10.49 5.45 9.25
CA PRO A 10 11.76 4.86 8.79
C PRO A 10 12.93 5.85 8.86
N ALA A 11 12.66 7.13 9.13
CA ALA A 11 13.65 8.19 9.19
C ALA A 11 13.71 8.90 10.55
N PRO A 12 14.87 9.45 10.93
CA PRO A 12 15.08 10.10 12.22
C PRO A 12 14.12 11.25 12.53
N GLU A 13 13.76 12.05 11.52
CA GLU A 13 12.83 13.17 11.67
C GLU A 13 11.42 12.66 12.01
N LEU A 14 10.93 11.64 11.30
CA LEU A 14 9.63 11.02 11.59
C LEU A 14 9.59 10.32 12.95
N ILE A 15 10.73 9.82 13.46
CA ILE A 15 10.81 9.26 14.82
C ILE A 15 10.58 10.36 15.86
N LYS A 16 11.05 11.58 15.62
CA LYS A 16 10.80 12.73 16.50
C LYS A 16 9.33 13.14 16.43
N ASP A 17 8.78 13.25 15.22
CA ASP A 17 7.36 13.56 15.01
C ASP A 17 6.44 12.58 15.74
N ALA A 18 6.83 11.30 15.82
CA ALA A 18 6.07 10.29 16.55
C ALA A 18 5.86 10.64 18.04
N VAL A 19 6.83 11.30 18.68
CA VAL A 19 6.74 11.78 20.06
C VAL A 19 5.73 12.92 20.16
N ASP A 20 5.86 13.90 19.27
CA ASP A 20 4.97 15.07 19.22
C ASP A 20 3.50 14.66 18.97
N PHE A 21 3.31 13.52 18.31
CA PHE A 21 2.03 12.91 18.02
C PHE A 21 1.62 11.81 19.03
N ASP A 22 2.31 11.69 20.17
CA ASP A 22 1.94 10.75 21.26
C ASP A 22 1.78 9.29 20.79
N TYR A 23 2.64 8.84 19.86
CA TYR A 23 2.74 7.41 19.54
C TYR A 23 3.57 6.68 20.60
N THR A 24 3.33 5.38 20.75
CA THR A 24 4.07 4.55 21.72
C THR A 24 5.12 3.65 21.07
N HIS A 25 4.98 3.39 19.77
CA HIS A 25 5.89 2.57 18.98
C HIS A 25 6.19 3.24 17.64
N VAL A 26 7.37 2.94 17.09
CA VAL A 26 7.77 3.38 15.75
C VAL A 26 8.34 2.25 14.93
N VAL A 27 7.90 2.12 13.68
CA VAL A 27 8.54 1.23 12.72
C VAL A 27 9.74 1.97 12.13
N ILE A 28 10.95 1.60 12.55
CA ILE A 28 12.18 2.32 12.23
C ILE A 28 12.82 1.88 10.92
N HIS A 29 12.45 0.69 10.45
CA HIS A 29 12.91 0.11 9.20
C HIS A 29 11.91 -0.94 8.76
N SER A 30 11.81 -1.13 7.46
CA SER A 30 11.03 -2.19 6.83
C SER A 30 11.93 -2.99 5.93
N ILE A 31 11.54 -4.20 5.58
CA ILE A 31 12.17 -5.00 4.53
C ILE A 31 11.07 -5.37 3.54
N GLY A 32 11.27 -5.02 2.27
CA GLY A 32 10.28 -5.19 1.19
C GLY A 32 10.15 -6.64 0.72
N HIS A 33 9.41 -6.82 -0.38
CA HIS A 33 9.31 -8.11 -1.09
C HIS A 33 10.66 -8.50 -1.69
N ALA A 34 11.04 -9.77 -1.65
CA ALA A 34 12.13 -10.26 -2.48
C ALA A 34 11.64 -10.42 -3.92
N HIS A 35 12.26 -9.67 -4.82
CA HIS A 35 11.87 -9.72 -6.23
C HIS A 35 12.45 -10.97 -6.89
N ARG A 36 11.68 -12.05 -6.96
CA ARG A 36 11.96 -13.16 -7.89
C ARG A 36 11.49 -12.77 -9.30
N ASN A 37 12.42 -12.45 -10.18
CA ASN A 37 12.12 -12.15 -11.58
C ASN A 37 11.48 -13.40 -12.24
N GLU A 38 10.43 -13.21 -13.04
CA GLU A 38 9.58 -14.25 -13.65
C GLU A 38 10.30 -15.23 -14.58
N LYS A 39 11.56 -14.97 -14.96
CA LYS A 39 12.33 -15.80 -15.88
C LYS A 39 13.19 -16.87 -15.20
N GLY A 40 13.01 -17.14 -13.91
CA GLY A 40 13.78 -18.15 -13.19
C GLY A 40 15.28 -17.92 -13.33
N ILE A 41 15.87 -17.06 -12.50
CA ILE A 41 17.33 -16.86 -12.44
C ILE A 41 17.94 -16.61 -13.83
N SER A 42 17.83 -15.38 -14.36
CA SER A 42 18.94 -14.94 -15.22
C SER A 42 20.13 -14.67 -14.30
N PHE A 43 21.06 -15.62 -14.25
CA PHE A 43 22.36 -15.52 -13.58
C PHE A 43 23.10 -14.21 -13.92
N GLU A 44 22.73 -13.54 -15.02
CA GLU A 44 23.34 -12.29 -15.48
C GLU A 44 22.93 -11.02 -14.69
N MET A 45 21.78 -10.98 -14.01
CA MET A 45 21.47 -9.82 -13.14
C MET A 45 22.07 -9.96 -11.74
N ALA A 46 22.32 -11.20 -11.29
CA ALA A 46 23.03 -11.50 -10.06
C ALA A 46 24.51 -11.08 -10.08
N GLY A 47 25.10 -10.87 -11.27
CA GLY A 47 26.44 -10.32 -11.45
C GLY A 47 26.58 -8.81 -11.14
N LYS A 48 25.49 -8.10 -10.80
CA LYS A 48 25.48 -6.65 -10.55
C LYS A 48 24.93 -6.24 -9.17
N GLY A 49 25.19 -7.03 -8.12
CA GLY A 49 25.11 -6.57 -6.72
C GLY A 49 23.72 -6.24 -6.14
N LYS A 50 22.64 -6.78 -6.72
CA LYS A 50 21.25 -6.43 -6.32
C LYS A 50 20.55 -7.37 -5.33
N ASP A 51 21.02 -8.60 -5.10
CA ASP A 51 20.27 -9.64 -4.36
C ASP A 51 20.51 -9.73 -2.83
N ILE A 52 21.08 -8.70 -2.20
CA ILE A 52 21.27 -8.64 -0.73
C ILE A 52 20.22 -7.74 -0.05
N ASN A 53 19.47 -6.94 -0.81
CA ASN A 53 18.53 -5.96 -0.25
C ASN A 53 17.23 -6.55 0.27
N ASP A 54 16.94 -7.80 -0.06
CA ASP A 54 15.60 -8.38 0.10
C ASP A 54 15.52 -9.35 1.29
N ASP A 55 16.57 -9.40 2.12
CA ASP A 55 16.63 -10.21 3.33
C ASP A 55 17.15 -9.38 4.50
N LEU A 56 16.84 -9.83 5.72
CA LEU A 56 17.31 -9.21 6.96
C LEU A 56 18.85 -9.05 6.93
N PRO A 57 19.41 -7.95 7.48
CA PRO A 57 20.85 -7.71 7.50
C PRO A 57 21.50 -8.58 8.58
N LEU A 58 21.46 -9.90 8.37
CA LEU A 58 21.98 -10.95 9.24
C LEU A 58 23.12 -11.68 8.54
N PHE A 59 23.88 -12.44 9.31
CA PHE A 59 24.92 -13.33 8.80
C PHE A 59 24.49 -14.80 8.80
N PHE A 60 23.46 -15.20 9.54
CA PHE A 60 23.04 -16.60 9.72
C PHE A 60 24.11 -17.42 10.43
N HIS A 61 24.42 -17.06 11.67
CA HIS A 61 25.56 -17.58 12.44
C HIS A 61 25.55 -19.11 12.60
N GLU A 62 24.37 -19.70 12.75
CA GLU A 62 24.15 -21.16 12.87
C GLU A 62 24.31 -21.92 11.54
N TYR A 63 24.48 -21.21 10.42
CA TYR A 63 24.54 -21.77 9.07
C TYR A 63 25.86 -21.40 8.37
N PRO A 64 26.96 -22.16 8.60
CA PRO A 64 28.31 -21.79 8.19
C PRO A 64 28.48 -21.45 6.71
N LEU A 65 27.76 -22.14 5.82
CA LEU A 65 27.83 -21.88 4.37
C LEU A 65 27.18 -20.54 4.02
N LEU A 66 26.03 -20.23 4.62
CA LEU A 66 25.39 -18.91 4.46
C LEU A 66 26.22 -17.80 5.08
N LYS A 67 26.74 -18.00 6.31
CA LYS A 67 27.62 -17.04 6.98
C LYS A 67 28.85 -16.70 6.17
N LYS A 68 29.53 -17.72 5.62
CA LYS A 68 30.71 -17.54 4.77
C LYS A 68 30.37 -16.71 3.52
N GLU A 69 29.29 -17.06 2.84
CA GLU A 69 28.87 -16.37 1.61
C GLU A 69 28.48 -14.91 1.90
N ARG A 70 27.67 -14.67 2.93
CA ARG A 70 27.23 -13.33 3.31
C ARG A 70 28.37 -12.46 3.80
N SER A 71 29.32 -13.02 4.55
CA SER A 71 30.54 -12.30 4.96
C SER A 71 31.35 -11.83 3.75
N LYS A 72 31.47 -12.67 2.71
CA LYS A 72 32.29 -12.38 1.52
C LYS A 72 31.63 -11.37 0.57
N ILE A 73 30.34 -11.54 0.27
CA ILE A 73 29.65 -10.77 -0.77
C ILE A 73 28.97 -9.53 -0.20
N ALA A 74 28.55 -9.59 1.07
CA ALA A 74 27.64 -8.62 1.68
C ALA A 74 28.12 -8.02 2.99
N GLY A 75 29.27 -8.45 3.54
CA GLY A 75 29.61 -8.22 4.95
C GLY A 75 29.63 -6.74 5.34
N GLU A 76 30.36 -5.91 4.59
CA GLU A 76 30.41 -4.46 4.85
C GLU A 76 29.02 -3.79 4.74
N ARG A 77 28.23 -4.19 3.74
CA ARG A 77 26.87 -3.67 3.54
C ARG A 77 25.96 -4.05 4.69
N ILE A 78 25.99 -5.31 5.13
CA ILE A 78 25.22 -5.81 6.28
C ILE A 78 25.55 -4.97 7.51
N LEU A 79 26.83 -4.79 7.83
CA LEU A 79 27.26 -4.00 8.99
C LEU A 79 26.79 -2.53 8.89
N ARG A 80 26.92 -1.87 7.73
CA ARG A 80 26.42 -0.50 7.54
C ARG A 80 24.91 -0.38 7.74
N VAL A 81 24.14 -1.36 7.26
CA VAL A 81 22.68 -1.40 7.49
C VAL A 81 22.37 -1.62 8.96
N GLN A 82 23.07 -2.55 9.63
CA GLN A 82 22.94 -2.79 11.07
C GLN A 82 23.25 -1.54 11.89
N GLU A 83 24.33 -0.81 11.59
CA GLU A 83 24.69 0.45 12.25
C GLU A 83 23.57 1.49 12.14
N ARG A 84 22.98 1.64 10.95
CA ARG A 84 21.89 2.60 10.71
C ARG A 84 20.60 2.21 11.44
N ILE A 85 20.27 0.92 11.47
CA ILE A 85 19.14 0.42 12.26
C ILE A 85 19.40 0.69 13.74
N ASN A 86 20.59 0.36 14.26
CA ASN A 86 20.97 0.60 15.65
C ASN A 86 20.95 2.07 16.05
N TYR A 87 21.34 2.98 15.15
CA TYR A 87 21.18 4.42 15.35
C TYR A 87 19.71 4.80 15.55
N LYS A 88 18.80 4.32 14.69
CA LYS A 88 17.36 4.61 14.79
C LYS A 88 16.71 3.97 16.01
N ILE A 89 17.11 2.75 16.38
CA ILE A 89 16.71 2.09 17.64
C ILE A 89 17.12 2.97 18.82
N SER A 90 18.38 3.40 18.86
CA SER A 90 18.90 4.22 19.95
C SER A 90 18.19 5.57 20.06
N LEU A 91 17.90 6.20 18.92
CA LEU A 91 17.11 7.43 18.87
C LEU A 91 15.69 7.22 19.41
N ALA A 92 14.97 6.20 18.94
CA ALA A 92 13.61 5.89 19.39
C ALA A 92 13.56 5.62 20.90
N VAL A 93 14.48 4.78 21.41
CA VAL A 93 14.56 4.46 22.85
C VAL A 93 14.88 5.71 23.68
N LYS A 94 15.80 6.57 23.23
CA LYS A 94 16.12 7.84 23.91
C LYS A 94 14.90 8.75 24.02
N LEU A 95 14.00 8.67 23.05
CA LEU A 95 12.75 9.43 22.98
C LEU A 95 11.57 8.75 23.68
N GLY A 96 11.80 7.62 24.37
CA GLY A 96 10.75 6.88 25.08
C GLY A 96 9.82 6.05 24.18
N LEU A 97 10.18 5.86 22.91
CA LEU A 97 9.43 5.08 21.94
C LEU A 97 9.94 3.64 21.86
N LYS A 98 9.04 2.71 21.51
CA LYS A 98 9.39 1.30 21.25
C LYS A 98 9.71 1.07 19.78
N PRO A 99 10.97 0.79 19.40
CA PRO A 99 11.34 0.58 18.00
C PRO A 99 10.90 -0.81 17.51
N LEU A 100 10.28 -0.85 16.35
CA LEU A 100 9.82 -2.05 15.65
C LEU A 100 10.52 -2.18 14.30
N LEU A 101 10.73 -3.42 13.86
CA LEU A 101 11.19 -3.77 12.53
C LEU A 101 10.04 -4.40 11.73
N SER A 102 9.74 -3.90 10.53
CA SER A 102 8.73 -4.50 9.66
C SER A 102 9.37 -5.40 8.60
N ILE A 103 8.74 -6.54 8.30
CA ILE A 103 9.21 -7.56 7.36
C ILE A 103 8.01 -7.97 6.50
N TYR A 104 7.97 -7.63 5.21
CA TYR A 104 6.79 -7.95 4.37
C TYR A 104 6.46 -9.42 4.40
N GLU A 105 7.40 -10.23 3.95
CA GLU A 105 7.33 -11.67 3.99
C GLU A 105 8.61 -12.10 4.68
N LEU A 106 8.51 -13.08 5.59
CA LEU A 106 9.70 -13.65 6.20
C LEU A 106 10.49 -14.37 5.11
N SER A 107 11.34 -13.62 4.40
CA SER A 107 12.06 -14.10 3.22
C SER A 107 13.06 -15.16 3.64
N LEU A 108 13.41 -16.05 2.71
CA LEU A 108 14.46 -17.03 2.91
C LEU A 108 15.70 -16.54 2.15
N PRO A 109 16.93 -16.69 2.71
CA PRO A 109 18.13 -16.33 1.98
C PRO A 109 18.15 -16.99 0.62
N TYR A 110 18.49 -16.24 -0.43
CA TYR A 110 18.46 -16.74 -1.80
C TYR A 110 19.24 -18.06 -1.98
N ASN A 111 20.42 -18.15 -1.37
CA ASN A 111 21.28 -19.34 -1.44
C ASN A 111 20.92 -20.47 -0.45
N LEU A 112 19.83 -20.33 0.33
CA LEU A 112 19.43 -21.34 1.32
C LEU A 112 19.21 -22.70 0.65
N GLN A 113 18.42 -22.73 -0.43
CA GLN A 113 18.13 -23.98 -1.16
C GLN A 113 19.39 -24.61 -1.77
N LYS A 114 20.36 -23.79 -2.20
CA LYS A 114 21.62 -24.26 -2.77
C LYS A 114 22.53 -24.88 -1.71
N PHE A 115 22.65 -24.23 -0.56
CA PHE A 115 23.58 -24.65 0.50
C PHE A 115 22.98 -25.70 1.45
N TYR A 116 21.66 -25.70 1.61
CA TYR A 116 20.90 -26.56 2.51
C TYR A 116 19.64 -27.10 1.79
N PRO A 117 19.81 -27.94 0.75
CA PRO A 117 18.69 -28.47 -0.03
C PRO A 117 17.70 -29.31 0.80
N GLU A 118 18.13 -29.85 1.94
CA GLU A 118 17.31 -30.62 2.88
C GLU A 118 16.11 -29.82 3.43
N PHE A 119 16.18 -28.49 3.46
CA PHE A 119 15.06 -27.63 3.87
C PHE A 119 13.89 -27.60 2.88
N TYR A 120 14.07 -28.16 1.67
CA TYR A 120 13.11 -28.12 0.58
C TYR A 120 12.68 -29.51 0.08
N PRO A 121 12.15 -30.41 0.95
CA PRO A 121 11.91 -31.78 0.52
C PRO A 121 10.61 -31.88 -0.30
N GLY A 122 10.79 -32.01 -1.62
CA GLY A 122 9.72 -32.21 -2.59
C GLY A 122 9.12 -30.91 -3.11
N ASN A 123 9.10 -30.76 -4.44
CA ASN A 123 8.56 -29.60 -5.16
C ASN A 123 9.17 -28.24 -4.78
N ASN A 124 10.39 -28.20 -4.25
CA ASN A 124 11.15 -26.98 -3.94
C ASN A 124 10.42 -26.01 -2.96
N ASN A 125 9.66 -26.52 -1.99
CA ASN A 125 8.97 -25.70 -0.98
C ASN A 125 9.55 -25.86 0.43
N PHE A 126 9.58 -24.77 1.20
CA PHE A 126 10.07 -24.73 2.58
C PHE A 126 8.96 -25.11 3.58
N CYS A 127 8.98 -26.34 4.10
CA CYS A 127 7.89 -26.91 4.89
C CYS A 127 8.00 -26.67 6.41
N MET A 128 7.05 -25.93 6.99
CA MET A 128 7.00 -25.70 8.45
C MET A 128 6.68 -26.95 9.28
N ALA A 129 6.22 -28.05 8.66
CA ALA A 129 6.01 -29.30 9.39
C ALA A 129 7.33 -30.03 9.72
N LEU A 130 8.45 -29.62 9.13
CA LEU A 130 9.77 -30.17 9.44
C LEU A 130 10.39 -29.42 10.63
N PRO A 131 10.87 -30.13 11.66
CA PRO A 131 11.53 -29.51 12.81
C PRO A 131 12.74 -28.65 12.43
N GLU A 132 13.52 -29.05 11.43
CA GLU A 132 14.73 -28.36 11.00
C GLU A 132 14.39 -27.00 10.35
N ASN A 133 13.27 -26.92 9.62
CA ASN A 133 12.78 -25.67 9.05
C ASN A 133 12.21 -24.74 10.12
N GLN A 134 11.51 -25.28 11.12
CA GLN A 134 11.09 -24.49 12.29
C GLN A 134 12.33 -23.93 13.01
N LYS A 135 13.35 -24.76 13.24
CA LYS A 135 14.61 -24.36 13.86
C LYS A 135 15.35 -23.28 13.07
N PHE A 136 15.34 -23.35 11.74
CA PHE A 136 15.90 -22.30 10.88
C PHE A 136 15.21 -20.94 11.10
N ILE A 137 13.88 -20.93 11.17
CA ILE A 137 13.13 -19.70 11.48
C ILE A 137 13.43 -19.23 12.91
N GLU A 138 13.47 -20.14 13.89
CA GLU A 138 13.82 -19.82 15.28
C GLU A 138 15.19 -19.13 15.37
N ASP A 139 16.22 -19.69 14.73
CA ASP A 139 17.57 -19.14 14.74
C ASP A 139 17.67 -17.82 13.99
N LYS A 140 16.96 -17.69 12.86
CA LYS A 140 16.88 -16.42 12.12
C LYS A 140 16.31 -15.31 13.01
N ILE A 141 15.22 -15.58 13.72
CA ILE A 141 14.59 -14.58 14.61
C ILE A 141 15.45 -14.32 15.85
N ALA A 142 16.10 -15.33 16.42
CA ALA A 142 17.05 -15.14 17.51
C ALA A 142 18.18 -14.18 17.09
N GLU A 143 18.78 -14.39 15.91
CA GLU A 143 19.86 -13.54 15.42
C GLU A 143 19.41 -12.09 15.18
N VAL A 144 18.14 -11.85 14.76
CA VAL A 144 17.59 -10.49 14.68
C VAL A 144 17.67 -9.78 16.04
N PHE A 145 17.21 -10.44 17.11
CA PHE A 145 17.18 -9.84 18.44
C PHE A 145 18.55 -9.80 19.12
N GLU A 146 19.48 -10.71 18.78
CA GLU A 146 20.89 -10.63 19.19
C GLU A 146 21.59 -9.45 18.53
N THR A 147 21.34 -9.24 17.23
CA THR A 147 21.90 -8.12 16.47
C THR A 147 21.34 -6.77 16.94
N PHE A 148 20.08 -6.75 17.36
CA PHE A 148 19.34 -5.55 17.76
C PHE A 148 18.73 -5.71 19.16
N PRO A 149 19.54 -5.72 20.25
CA PRO A 149 19.06 -6.08 21.59
C PRO A 149 18.06 -5.10 22.21
N LYS A 150 17.98 -3.87 21.68
CA LYS A 150 17.02 -2.84 22.10
C LYS A 150 15.76 -2.79 21.21
N LEU A 151 15.62 -3.70 20.25
CA LEU A 151 14.44 -3.79 19.41
C LEU A 151 13.24 -4.26 20.25
N ALA A 152 12.14 -3.52 20.22
CA ALA A 152 10.95 -3.82 21.02
C ALA A 152 9.99 -4.79 20.34
N GLY A 153 10.22 -5.16 19.07
CA GLY A 153 9.35 -6.09 18.36
C GLY A 153 9.55 -6.13 16.86
N ILE A 154 8.82 -7.06 16.23
CA ILE A 154 8.77 -7.21 14.78
C ILE A 154 7.31 -7.22 14.29
N ILE A 155 7.10 -6.70 13.09
CA ILE A 155 5.85 -6.81 12.32
C ILE A 155 6.14 -7.66 11.09
N PHE A 156 5.29 -8.63 10.77
CA PHE A 156 5.47 -9.41 9.55
C PHE A 156 4.18 -9.94 8.92
N THR A 157 4.20 -10.25 7.61
CA THR A 157 3.17 -11.07 6.95
C THR A 157 3.72 -12.43 6.54
N ALA A 158 2.80 -13.39 6.30
CA ALA A 158 3.16 -14.73 5.83
C ALA A 158 2.79 -14.97 4.35
N LYS A 159 2.07 -14.05 3.70
CA LYS A 159 1.53 -14.21 2.34
C LYS A 159 1.03 -12.86 1.81
N GLU A 160 1.81 -12.10 1.04
CA GLU A 160 1.39 -10.81 0.50
C GLU A 160 1.34 -10.74 -1.03
N ALA A 161 2.37 -11.11 -1.82
CA ALA A 161 2.24 -10.87 -3.28
C ALA A 161 3.15 -11.57 -4.30
N THR A 162 4.36 -12.05 -4.03
CA THR A 162 5.28 -12.36 -5.16
C THR A 162 6.07 -13.63 -5.03
N GLU A 163 6.29 -14.09 -3.81
CA GLU A 163 7.04 -15.29 -3.56
C GLU A 163 6.03 -16.39 -3.23
N GLY A 164 6.29 -17.60 -3.72
CA GLY A 164 5.33 -18.69 -3.62
C GLY A 164 4.83 -18.90 -2.19
N GLN A 165 3.73 -19.62 -2.07
CA GLN A 165 3.18 -20.10 -0.80
C GLN A 165 4.19 -21.02 -0.05
N TYR A 166 5.37 -20.52 0.35
CA TYR A 166 6.47 -21.31 0.91
C TYR A 166 5.97 -22.07 2.12
N TYR A 167 5.32 -21.36 3.03
CA TYR A 167 4.75 -21.92 4.25
C TYR A 167 3.37 -22.57 4.00
N MET A 168 2.73 -22.23 2.88
CA MET A 168 1.33 -22.56 2.57
C MET A 168 1.22 -23.58 1.43
N HIS A 169 1.87 -24.74 1.58
CA HIS A 169 1.81 -25.84 0.60
C HIS A 169 1.32 -27.16 1.22
N LYS A 170 1.12 -28.17 0.37
CA LYS A 170 0.86 -29.57 0.77
C LYS A 170 1.97 -30.47 0.23
N CYS A 171 2.65 -31.17 1.13
CA CYS A 171 3.63 -32.20 0.83
C CYS A 171 3.40 -33.41 1.75
N LYS A 172 4.14 -34.51 1.54
CA LYS A 172 3.99 -35.74 2.34
C LYS A 172 4.14 -35.51 3.85
N TYR A 173 4.90 -34.49 4.26
CA TYR A 173 5.14 -34.14 5.67
C TYR A 173 4.02 -33.29 6.28
N CYS A 174 3.36 -32.44 5.49
CA CYS A 174 2.42 -31.46 6.03
C CYS A 174 0.96 -31.71 5.64
N GLN A 175 0.68 -32.71 4.81
CA GLN A 175 -0.67 -33.00 4.30
C GLN A 175 -1.71 -33.29 5.39
N SER A 176 -1.27 -33.80 6.55
CA SER A 176 -2.13 -34.07 7.72
C SER A 176 -2.52 -32.81 8.49
N PHE A 177 -1.78 -31.71 8.32
CA PHE A 177 -2.07 -30.45 9.02
C PHE A 177 -2.99 -29.55 8.20
N SER A 178 -3.83 -28.81 8.90
CA SER A 178 -4.62 -27.73 8.33
C SER A 178 -3.72 -26.57 7.87
N GLN A 179 -4.29 -25.64 7.10
CA GLN A 179 -3.57 -24.41 6.73
C GLN A 179 -3.32 -23.49 7.93
N ALA A 180 -4.24 -23.48 8.90
CA ALA A 180 -4.06 -22.70 10.13
C ALA A 180 -2.96 -23.29 11.00
N GLU A 181 -2.90 -24.63 11.14
CA GLU A 181 -1.86 -25.31 11.90
C GLU A 181 -0.46 -25.07 11.32
N ARG A 182 -0.30 -25.16 9.99
CA ARG A 182 0.98 -24.82 9.33
C ARG A 182 1.40 -23.38 9.57
N LEU A 183 0.47 -22.44 9.55
CA LEU A 183 0.74 -21.04 9.86
C LEU A 183 1.09 -20.86 11.34
N ASN A 184 0.41 -21.58 12.23
CA ASN A 184 0.71 -21.56 13.66
C ASN A 184 2.13 -22.10 13.95
N MET A 185 2.60 -23.11 13.21
CA MET A 185 3.99 -23.58 13.32
C MET A 185 5.00 -22.47 12.97
N LEU A 186 4.72 -21.63 11.98
CA LEU A 186 5.55 -20.45 11.67
C LEU A 186 5.53 -19.44 12.81
N LEU A 187 4.34 -19.12 13.33
CA LEU A 187 4.18 -18.20 14.46
C LEU A 187 4.91 -18.70 15.72
N ASP A 188 4.82 -20.00 16.00
CA ASP A 188 5.50 -20.65 17.11
C ASP A 188 7.02 -20.62 16.95
N ALA A 189 7.54 -20.89 15.75
CA ALA A 189 8.97 -20.79 15.47
C ALA A 189 9.49 -19.36 15.68
N ILE A 190 8.74 -18.34 15.24
CA ILE A 190 9.09 -16.93 15.46
C ILE A 190 9.09 -16.61 16.97
N ARG A 191 8.06 -17.03 17.70
CA ARG A 191 7.97 -16.82 19.15
C ARG A 191 9.13 -17.50 19.88
N LYS A 192 9.43 -18.75 19.56
CA LYS A 192 10.56 -19.50 20.14
C LYS A 192 11.91 -18.84 19.85
N GLY A 193 12.11 -18.34 18.64
CA GLY A 193 13.31 -17.57 18.28
C GLY A 193 13.49 -16.32 19.16
N LYS A 194 12.41 -15.57 19.40
CA LYS A 194 12.40 -14.46 20.37
C LYS A 194 12.67 -14.94 21.80
N ASP A 195 12.06 -16.03 22.23
CA ASP A 195 12.18 -16.54 23.60
C ASP A 195 13.59 -17.09 23.89
N LYS A 196 14.29 -17.63 22.89
CA LYS A 196 15.68 -18.13 22.97
C LYS A 196 16.66 -17.07 23.50
N VAL A 197 16.47 -15.82 23.10
CA VAL A 197 17.33 -14.68 23.49
C VAL A 197 16.82 -13.93 24.73
N LYS A 198 15.70 -14.40 25.31
CA LYS A 198 15.08 -13.84 26.53
C LYS A 198 14.76 -12.33 26.46
N VAL A 199 14.39 -11.84 25.28
CA VAL A 199 14.00 -10.43 25.10
C VAL A 199 12.49 -10.23 25.31
N SER A 200 12.15 -9.09 25.93
CA SER A 200 10.76 -8.63 26.02
C SER A 200 10.39 -7.86 24.75
N ALA A 201 10.06 -8.60 23.69
CA ALA A 201 9.65 -8.03 22.41
C ALA A 201 8.25 -8.48 21.97
N ASP A 202 7.55 -7.60 21.25
CA ASP A 202 6.23 -7.88 20.68
C ASP A 202 6.38 -8.53 19.30
N ILE A 203 5.56 -9.56 19.03
CA ILE A 203 5.43 -10.17 17.70
C ILE A 203 4.07 -9.73 17.13
N ILE A 204 4.08 -8.99 16.04
CA ILE A 204 2.88 -8.48 15.38
C ILE A 204 2.71 -9.20 14.03
N PHE A 205 1.74 -10.10 13.96
CA PHE A 205 1.42 -10.82 12.74
C PHE A 205 0.34 -10.09 11.94
N ARG A 206 0.71 -9.61 10.76
CA ARG A 206 -0.17 -8.88 9.84
C ARG A 206 -0.80 -9.86 8.87
N ILE A 207 -2.13 -9.98 8.89
CA ILE A 207 -2.89 -10.93 8.06
C ILE A 207 -3.23 -10.39 6.66
N TRP A 208 -2.51 -9.36 6.23
CA TRP A 208 -2.63 -8.83 4.88
C TRP A 208 -2.18 -9.88 3.85
N GLY A 209 -2.83 -9.90 2.68
CA GLY A 209 -2.75 -10.96 1.65
C GLY A 209 -3.34 -12.34 2.02
N MET A 210 -3.80 -12.51 3.26
CA MET A 210 -4.51 -13.72 3.72
C MET A 210 -6.03 -13.54 3.84
N HIS A 211 -6.58 -12.35 3.62
CA HIS A 211 -8.00 -12.07 3.85
C HIS A 211 -8.86 -12.15 2.58
N PHE A 212 -8.24 -12.39 1.41
CA PHE A 212 -8.96 -12.61 0.15
C PHE A 212 -9.20 -14.11 -0.10
N PRO A 213 -10.44 -14.55 -0.34
CA PRO A 213 -10.71 -15.94 -0.73
C PRO A 213 -10.04 -16.29 -2.06
N ASP A 214 -9.52 -17.49 -2.23
CA ASP A 214 -9.00 -17.89 -3.54
C ASP A 214 -10.10 -17.93 -4.63
N ILE A 215 -11.35 -18.15 -4.23
CA ILE A 215 -12.52 -17.98 -5.11
C ILE A 215 -12.61 -16.54 -5.64
N PHE A 216 -12.24 -15.54 -4.83
CA PHE A 216 -12.16 -14.16 -5.26
C PHE A 216 -11.18 -14.00 -6.42
N TYR A 217 -9.95 -14.52 -6.27
CA TYR A 217 -8.94 -14.46 -7.33
C TYR A 217 -9.38 -15.23 -8.58
N ARG A 218 -9.98 -16.41 -8.42
CA ARG A 218 -10.49 -17.20 -9.55
C ARG A 218 -11.65 -16.51 -10.27
N LYS A 219 -12.62 -15.95 -9.53
CA LYS A 219 -13.75 -15.21 -10.10
C LYS A 219 -13.24 -13.97 -10.82
N ARG A 220 -12.36 -13.19 -10.18
CA ARG A 220 -11.69 -12.02 -10.76
C ARG A 220 -10.99 -12.38 -12.08
N ILE A 221 -10.18 -13.43 -12.10
CA ILE A 221 -9.46 -13.89 -13.29
C ILE A 221 -10.44 -14.34 -14.39
N LYS A 222 -11.48 -15.11 -14.04
CA LYS A 222 -12.51 -15.52 -15.01
C LYS A 222 -13.23 -14.31 -15.61
N THR A 223 -13.59 -13.32 -14.78
CA THR A 223 -14.22 -12.07 -15.21
C THR A 223 -13.27 -11.26 -16.11
N LEU A 224 -12.01 -11.11 -15.72
CA LEU A 224 -11.02 -10.39 -16.51
C LEU A 224 -10.78 -11.06 -17.86
N TRP A 225 -10.70 -12.40 -17.91
CA TRP A 225 -10.64 -13.14 -19.16
C TRP A 225 -11.86 -12.87 -20.03
N ALA A 226 -13.07 -12.96 -19.47
CA ALA A 226 -14.30 -12.67 -20.21
C ALA A 226 -14.35 -11.23 -20.79
N TRP A 227 -13.65 -10.27 -20.17
CA TRP A 227 -13.63 -8.86 -20.61
C TRP A 227 -12.45 -8.49 -21.53
N THR A 228 -11.35 -9.23 -21.48
CA THR A 228 -10.09 -8.87 -22.19
C THR A 228 -9.71 -9.87 -23.29
N GLY A 229 -10.22 -11.10 -23.24
CA GLY A 229 -9.85 -12.18 -24.18
C GLY A 229 -8.40 -12.69 -24.04
N LYS A 230 -7.59 -12.13 -23.14
CA LYS A 230 -6.17 -12.47 -22.97
C LYS A 230 -6.01 -13.75 -22.14
N LYS A 231 -5.78 -14.89 -22.79
CA LYS A 231 -5.60 -16.21 -22.13
C LYS A 231 -4.18 -16.46 -21.55
N ALA A 232 -3.14 -15.87 -22.16
CA ALA A 232 -1.76 -16.37 -22.02
C ALA A 232 -1.04 -15.98 -20.72
N SER A 233 -1.10 -14.72 -20.28
CA SER A 233 -0.46 -14.28 -19.01
C SER A 233 -1.21 -14.76 -17.77
N LEU A 234 -2.50 -15.07 -17.91
CA LEU A 234 -3.40 -15.43 -16.81
C LEU A 234 -3.34 -16.92 -16.44
N LYS A 235 -2.98 -17.83 -17.38
CA LYS A 235 -2.77 -19.25 -17.06
C LYS A 235 -1.65 -19.43 -16.04
N GLU A 236 -0.55 -18.71 -16.18
CA GLU A 236 0.54 -18.70 -15.20
C GLU A 236 0.14 -18.11 -13.85
N THR A 237 -0.64 -17.02 -13.81
CA THR A 237 -1.14 -16.45 -12.55
C THR A 237 -2.11 -17.40 -11.85
N VAL A 238 -3.05 -18.02 -12.59
CA VAL A 238 -3.98 -19.02 -12.05
C VAL A 238 -3.22 -20.26 -11.57
N GLU A 239 -2.22 -20.75 -12.32
CA GLU A 239 -1.39 -21.91 -11.94
C GLU A 239 -0.46 -21.63 -10.74
N LYS A 240 -0.03 -20.38 -10.55
CA LYS A 240 0.70 -19.92 -9.35
C LYS A 240 -0.24 -19.79 -8.14
N CYS A 241 -1.44 -19.23 -8.33
CA CYS A 241 -2.47 -19.11 -7.29
C CYS A 241 -3.17 -20.44 -6.96
N SER A 242 -3.13 -21.45 -7.85
CA SER A 242 -3.88 -22.69 -7.69
C SER A 242 -3.21 -23.73 -6.80
N ARG A 243 -1.96 -23.51 -6.35
CA ARG A 243 -1.19 -24.55 -5.65
C ARG A 243 -1.78 -24.95 -4.30
N LEU A 244 -2.52 -24.06 -3.63
CA LEU A 244 -3.52 -24.43 -2.62
C LEU A 244 -4.59 -23.35 -2.47
N PRO A 245 -5.90 -23.70 -2.60
CA PRO A 245 -7.01 -22.84 -2.20
C PRO A 245 -6.82 -22.34 -0.77
N PHE A 246 -6.69 -21.04 -0.58
CA PHE A 246 -6.78 -20.39 0.72
C PHE A 246 -8.23 -19.91 0.95
N GLU A 247 -8.84 -20.40 2.01
CA GLU A 247 -10.19 -20.01 2.43
C GLU A 247 -10.09 -19.19 3.72
N PRO A 248 -10.04 -17.85 3.66
CA PRO A 248 -9.85 -17.00 4.82
C PRO A 248 -10.85 -17.29 5.93
N LYS A 249 -12.12 -17.55 5.55
CA LYS A 249 -13.16 -17.88 6.53
C LYS A 249 -12.77 -19.06 7.41
N LYS A 250 -12.29 -20.15 6.80
CA LYS A 250 -11.88 -21.35 7.51
C LYS A 250 -10.55 -21.15 8.23
N VAL A 251 -9.53 -20.69 7.50
CA VAL A 251 -8.16 -20.61 8.02
C VAL A 251 -8.02 -19.60 9.14
N LEU A 252 -8.56 -18.39 8.98
CA LEU A 252 -8.40 -17.33 9.98
C LEU A 252 -9.27 -17.59 11.22
N SER A 253 -10.45 -18.21 11.06
CA SER A 253 -11.27 -18.62 12.22
C SER A 253 -10.59 -19.73 13.03
N GLU A 254 -9.99 -20.71 12.35
CA GLU A 254 -9.22 -21.76 13.02
C GLU A 254 -7.97 -21.18 13.67
N LEU A 255 -7.24 -20.29 12.98
CA LEU A 255 -6.08 -19.59 13.53
C LEU A 255 -6.41 -18.80 14.79
N ALA A 256 -7.55 -18.09 14.82
CA ALA A 256 -8.00 -17.34 16.00
C ALA A 256 -8.18 -18.22 17.25
N ASN A 257 -8.36 -19.54 17.07
CA ASN A 257 -8.49 -20.51 18.15
C ASN A 257 -7.16 -21.18 18.55
N ILE A 258 -6.14 -21.18 17.71
CA ILE A 258 -4.88 -21.87 17.99
C ILE A 258 -3.69 -20.92 18.19
N CYS A 259 -3.78 -19.70 17.67
CA CYS A 259 -2.74 -18.68 17.80
C CYS A 259 -2.45 -18.35 19.27
N ASP A 260 -1.15 -18.26 19.61
CA ASP A 260 -0.72 -17.86 20.95
C ASP A 260 -1.18 -16.43 21.26
N LYS A 261 -1.75 -16.23 22.45
CA LYS A 261 -2.28 -14.93 22.91
C LYS A 261 -1.21 -13.84 23.05
N SER A 262 0.08 -14.20 23.10
CA SER A 262 1.19 -13.25 23.14
C SER A 262 1.40 -12.57 21.79
N ILE A 263 0.89 -13.14 20.70
CA ILE A 263 1.02 -12.59 19.35
C ILE A 263 -0.08 -11.55 19.13
N PHE A 264 0.32 -10.40 18.63
CA PHE A 264 -0.60 -9.34 18.23
C PHE A 264 -1.02 -9.60 16.79
N ILE A 265 -2.29 -9.36 16.47
CA ILE A 265 -2.81 -9.54 15.12
C ILE A 265 -3.06 -8.16 14.51
N SER A 266 -2.47 -7.89 13.35
CA SER A 266 -2.68 -6.63 12.62
C SER A 266 -3.54 -6.85 11.37
N THR A 267 -4.55 -5.99 11.19
CA THR A 267 -5.42 -5.95 10.00
C THR A 267 -5.42 -4.56 9.40
N LYS A 268 -5.34 -4.42 8.07
CA LYS A 268 -5.72 -3.15 7.42
C LYS A 268 -7.15 -2.78 7.80
N ALA A 269 -7.40 -1.49 7.97
CA ALA A 269 -8.74 -0.97 8.24
C ALA A 269 -9.70 -1.22 7.06
N THR A 270 -9.14 -1.28 5.85
CA THR A 270 -9.83 -1.59 4.60
C THR A 270 -9.80 -3.10 4.33
N TRP A 271 -10.87 -3.60 3.71
CA TRP A 271 -10.89 -4.97 3.19
C TRP A 271 -9.98 -5.10 1.95
N GLN A 272 -9.99 -4.11 1.08
CA GLN A 272 -9.02 -4.02 -0.01
C GLN A 272 -7.74 -3.32 0.45
N ASP A 273 -6.91 -2.93 -0.51
CA ASP A 273 -5.76 -2.07 -0.24
C ASP A 273 -6.22 -0.64 0.11
N PHE A 274 -5.32 0.34 0.07
CA PHE A 274 -5.55 1.72 0.54
C PHE A 274 -6.44 2.62 -0.33
N ASP A 275 -7.51 2.10 -0.92
CA ASP A 275 -8.34 2.86 -1.87
C ASP A 275 -9.43 3.75 -1.20
N LEU A 276 -9.92 4.75 -1.94
CA LEU A 276 -10.90 5.75 -1.47
C LEU A 276 -12.19 5.07 -1.01
N MET A 277 -12.55 5.28 0.26
CA MET A 277 -13.82 4.85 0.85
C MET A 277 -14.12 3.34 0.77
N GLN A 278 -13.09 2.50 0.69
CA GLN A 278 -13.23 1.03 0.68
C GLN A 278 -14.00 0.51 1.91
N PRO A 279 -14.67 -0.65 1.81
CA PRO A 279 -15.36 -1.24 2.95
C PRO A 279 -14.37 -1.61 4.05
N GLU A 280 -14.86 -1.58 5.28
CA GLU A 280 -14.12 -2.00 6.47
C GLU A 280 -13.69 -3.47 6.36
N ASN A 281 -12.54 -3.79 6.91
CA ASN A 281 -12.03 -5.16 6.89
C ASN A 281 -12.87 -6.07 7.81
N PRO A 282 -13.51 -7.13 7.30
CA PRO A 282 -14.37 -7.99 8.10
C PRO A 282 -13.59 -8.84 9.12
N TRP A 283 -12.26 -8.87 9.06
CA TRP A 283 -11.39 -9.62 9.97
C TRP A 283 -10.95 -8.83 11.20
N THR A 284 -11.21 -7.52 11.24
CA THR A 284 -10.91 -6.69 12.41
C THR A 284 -11.86 -7.05 13.56
N GLY A 285 -11.32 -7.40 14.72
CA GLY A 285 -12.09 -7.83 15.88
C GLY A 285 -12.40 -9.34 15.90
N CYS A 286 -11.81 -10.13 14.99
CA CYS A 286 -12.08 -11.56 14.85
C CYS A 286 -11.07 -12.45 15.57
N PHE A 287 -10.13 -11.88 16.34
CA PHE A 287 -9.12 -12.60 17.11
C PHE A 287 -9.25 -12.28 18.60
N PRO A 288 -10.36 -12.69 19.26
CA PRO A 288 -10.72 -12.22 20.61
C PRO A 288 -9.74 -12.62 21.71
N ARG A 289 -8.89 -13.62 21.46
CA ARG A 289 -7.82 -14.08 22.37
C ARG A 289 -6.54 -13.26 22.25
N ASN A 290 -6.38 -12.54 21.15
CA ASN A 290 -5.17 -11.80 20.81
C ASN A 290 -5.38 -10.30 21.00
N LYS A 291 -4.28 -9.56 21.10
CA LYS A 291 -4.32 -8.11 21.02
C LYS A 291 -4.38 -7.72 19.55
N GLU A 292 -5.50 -7.16 19.12
CA GLU A 292 -5.67 -6.72 17.74
C GLU A 292 -5.19 -5.28 17.53
N ILE A 293 -4.58 -5.04 16.37
CA ILE A 293 -4.15 -3.74 15.87
C ILE A 293 -4.84 -3.49 14.54
N ILE A 294 -5.40 -2.30 14.36
CA ILE A 294 -5.91 -1.86 13.06
C ILE A 294 -4.88 -0.95 12.37
N GLU A 295 -4.57 -1.23 11.12
CA GLU A 295 -3.66 -0.45 10.28
C GLU A 295 -4.47 0.53 9.43
N ILE A 296 -4.35 1.81 9.77
CA ILE A 296 -4.88 2.95 8.99
C ILE A 296 -3.79 3.39 8.03
N SER A 297 -3.90 2.88 6.80
CA SER A 297 -3.02 3.25 5.71
C SER A 297 -3.50 4.52 4.99
N TYR A 298 -2.54 5.40 4.72
CA TYR A 298 -2.65 6.54 3.83
C TYR A 298 -1.44 6.58 2.89
N GLU A 299 -0.96 5.39 2.53
CA GLU A 299 0.09 5.10 1.55
C GLU A 299 -0.17 5.80 0.20
N CYS A 300 -1.44 6.12 -0.08
CA CYS A 300 -1.88 6.89 -1.23
C CYS A 300 -1.09 8.20 -1.38
N TYR A 301 -0.72 8.88 -0.29
CA TYR A 301 0.02 10.15 -0.37
C TYR A 301 1.44 10.02 -0.93
N CYS A 302 1.96 8.80 -1.06
CA CYS A 302 3.22 8.54 -1.76
C CYS A 302 3.09 8.53 -3.28
N ARG A 303 1.87 8.55 -3.82
CA ARG A 303 1.64 8.60 -5.27
C ARG A 303 1.41 10.05 -5.71
N PRO A 304 1.99 10.49 -6.85
CA PRO A 304 1.90 11.89 -7.28
C PRO A 304 0.48 12.42 -7.42
N THR A 305 -0.49 11.58 -7.81
CA THR A 305 -1.91 11.96 -7.94
C THR A 305 -2.65 12.06 -6.63
N GLU A 306 -2.27 11.24 -5.66
CA GLU A 306 -3.10 10.96 -4.49
C GLU A 306 -2.71 11.85 -3.29
N LYS A 307 -1.54 12.50 -3.31
CA LYS A 307 -1.11 13.48 -2.29
C LYS A 307 -2.00 14.72 -2.18
N TYR A 308 -2.91 14.93 -3.14
CA TYR A 308 -3.69 16.16 -3.30
C TYR A 308 -5.04 16.18 -2.59
N PHE A 309 -5.54 15.11 -1.97
CA PHE A 309 -6.81 15.15 -1.24
C PHE A 309 -6.69 14.66 0.21
N LEU A 310 -7.40 15.31 1.12
CA LEU A 310 -7.40 14.99 2.54
C LEU A 310 -8.39 13.85 2.83
N LEU A 311 -7.97 12.78 3.51
CA LEU A 311 -8.79 11.59 3.83
C LEU A 311 -9.34 11.61 5.25
N ALA A 312 -9.76 12.78 5.71
CA ALA A 312 -9.99 12.99 7.13
C ALA A 312 -11.22 12.26 7.68
N ASN A 313 -12.31 12.19 6.92
CA ASN A 313 -13.50 11.43 7.30
C ASN A 313 -13.25 9.92 7.20
N GLN A 314 -12.51 9.45 6.20
CA GLN A 314 -12.10 8.05 6.09
C GLN A 314 -11.23 7.63 7.29
N MET A 315 -10.28 8.46 7.71
CA MET A 315 -9.48 8.23 8.92
C MET A 315 -10.35 8.22 10.19
N LYS A 316 -11.30 9.16 10.32
CA LYS A 316 -12.26 9.16 11.43
C LYS A 316 -13.07 7.87 11.46
N ARG A 317 -13.65 7.48 10.32
CA ARG A 317 -14.43 6.25 10.17
C ARG A 317 -13.62 5.03 10.63
N PHE A 318 -12.35 4.93 10.23
CA PHE A 318 -11.50 3.81 10.66
C PHE A 318 -11.10 3.85 12.13
N SER A 319 -10.93 5.04 12.71
CA SER A 319 -10.74 5.19 14.16
C SER A 319 -12.00 4.78 14.94
N ASP A 320 -13.18 5.20 14.48
CA ASP A 320 -14.45 4.81 15.08
C ASP A 320 -14.65 3.28 14.97
N TYR A 321 -14.34 2.72 13.79
CA TYR A 321 -14.36 1.28 13.55
C TYR A 321 -13.45 0.52 14.52
N ALA A 322 -12.24 1.03 14.76
CA ALA A 322 -11.30 0.49 15.76
C ALA A 322 -11.93 0.40 17.16
N HIS A 323 -12.61 1.47 17.59
CA HIS A 323 -13.31 1.51 18.87
C HIS A 323 -14.48 0.53 18.94
N VAL A 324 -15.33 0.49 17.90
CA VAL A 324 -16.48 -0.42 17.80
C VAL A 324 -16.02 -1.88 17.87
N ARG A 325 -14.93 -2.21 17.19
CA ARG A 325 -14.31 -3.55 17.19
C ARG A 325 -13.49 -3.85 18.43
N LYS A 326 -13.33 -2.90 19.37
CA LYS A 326 -12.60 -3.05 20.63
C LYS A 326 -11.15 -3.50 20.45
N VAL A 327 -10.50 -3.10 19.34
CA VAL A 327 -9.09 -3.43 19.10
C VAL A 327 -8.20 -2.75 20.16
N LYS A 328 -7.00 -3.29 20.37
CA LYS A 328 -6.05 -2.82 21.39
C LYS A 328 -5.02 -1.84 20.84
N GLY A 329 -4.86 -1.76 19.54
CA GLY A 329 -3.94 -0.82 18.93
C GLY A 329 -4.40 -0.25 17.60
N VAL A 330 -3.75 0.84 17.22
CA VAL A 330 -3.87 1.44 15.90
C VAL A 330 -2.46 1.68 15.36
N MET A 331 -2.30 1.51 14.06
CA MET A 331 -1.08 1.73 13.31
C MET A 331 -1.35 2.72 12.19
N ALA A 332 -0.52 3.76 12.10
CA ALA A 332 -0.59 4.79 11.08
C ALA A 332 0.53 4.57 10.05
N LEU A 333 0.16 4.37 8.80
CA LEU A 333 1.08 4.00 7.72
C LEU A 333 1.07 5.07 6.60
N PRO A 334 2.07 5.98 6.55
CA PRO A 334 2.13 7.11 5.61
C PRO A 334 2.64 6.76 4.23
N CYS A 335 3.45 5.72 4.15
CA CYS A 335 4.04 5.23 2.92
C CYS A 335 4.01 3.72 2.98
N ALA A 336 4.11 3.08 1.82
CA ALA A 336 4.05 1.62 1.86
C ALA A 336 5.16 1.10 2.74
N PHE A 337 4.89 -0.01 3.43
CA PHE A 337 6.01 -0.72 4.00
C PHE A 337 7.02 -0.99 2.84
N GLY A 338 8.28 -1.28 3.17
CA GLY A 338 9.21 -1.82 2.17
C GLY A 338 9.78 -0.75 1.24
N PHE A 339 9.36 0.51 1.40
CA PHE A 339 10.21 1.65 1.12
C PHE A 339 11.32 1.68 2.17
N THR A 340 12.52 1.27 1.77
CA THR A 340 13.67 1.14 2.65
C THR A 340 14.78 2.06 2.20
N GLU A 341 15.65 2.45 3.12
CA GLU A 341 16.90 3.07 2.72
C GLU A 341 17.83 1.96 2.21
N VAL A 342 18.10 1.95 0.91
CA VAL A 342 19.06 1.04 0.28
C VAL A 342 20.40 1.73 0.11
N TRP A 343 21.47 0.98 0.35
CA TRP A 343 22.81 1.43 0.02
C TRP A 343 22.98 1.50 -1.50
N ASP A 344 23.23 2.71 -2.02
CA ASP A 344 23.60 2.91 -3.41
C ASP A 344 25.12 2.91 -3.55
N GLU A 345 25.65 1.87 -4.20
CA GLU A 345 27.09 1.70 -4.41
C GLU A 345 27.70 2.85 -5.23
N LYS A 346 26.92 3.48 -6.11
CA LYS A 346 27.44 4.57 -6.96
C LYS A 346 27.69 5.85 -6.17
N SER A 347 26.70 6.28 -5.39
CA SER A 347 26.83 7.47 -4.55
C SER A 347 27.53 7.20 -3.22
N ARG A 348 27.72 5.92 -2.83
CA ARG A 348 28.13 5.51 -1.48
C ARG A 348 27.28 6.18 -0.40
N GLN A 349 25.98 6.30 -0.67
CA GLN A 349 25.00 6.89 0.23
C GLN A 349 23.76 6.00 0.30
N PHE A 350 23.00 6.17 1.38
CA PHE A 350 21.69 5.56 1.48
C PHE A 350 20.67 6.38 0.68
N VAL A 351 19.92 5.71 -0.18
CA VAL A 351 18.81 6.28 -0.96
C VAL A 351 17.54 5.50 -0.64
N PHE A 352 16.37 6.14 -0.66
CA PHE A 352 15.12 5.39 -0.47
C PHE A 352 14.80 4.57 -1.73
N SER A 353 14.62 3.25 -1.56
CA SER A 353 14.11 2.35 -2.57
C SER A 353 12.62 2.63 -2.76
N GLY A 354 12.31 3.32 -3.85
CA GLY A 354 10.99 3.26 -4.45
C GLY A 354 11.07 2.40 -5.71
N SER A 355 10.02 1.63 -5.98
CA SER A 355 9.84 0.91 -7.25
C SER A 355 9.79 1.84 -8.48
N ASN A 356 9.87 3.16 -8.29
CA ASN A 356 10.18 4.14 -9.31
C ASN A 356 11.45 4.91 -8.93
N ARG A 357 12.37 5.06 -9.88
CA ARG A 357 13.68 5.74 -9.78
C ARG A 357 13.66 7.22 -9.35
N SER A 358 12.54 7.72 -8.85
CA SER A 358 12.45 9.04 -8.23
C SER A 358 12.49 8.87 -6.72
N GLY A 359 13.55 9.35 -6.05
CA GLY A 359 13.60 9.52 -4.59
C GLY A 359 12.57 10.54 -4.05
N SER A 360 11.40 10.64 -4.66
CA SER A 360 10.35 11.62 -4.40
C SER A 360 9.47 11.24 -3.21
N THR A 361 9.28 9.96 -2.89
CA THR A 361 8.38 9.53 -1.80
C THR A 361 8.85 9.99 -0.42
N TYR A 362 10.15 10.00 -0.16
CA TYR A 362 10.70 10.58 1.08
C TYR A 362 10.74 12.12 1.03
N ASN A 363 10.94 12.71 -0.15
CA ASN A 363 10.85 14.16 -0.34
C ASN A 363 9.44 14.70 -0.08
N ILE A 364 8.38 13.90 -0.11
CA ILE A 364 7.01 14.33 0.25
C ILE A 364 6.89 14.64 1.76
N HIS A 365 7.68 13.98 2.61
CA HIS A 365 7.75 14.29 4.04
C HIS A 365 8.79 15.38 4.34
N ARG A 366 9.89 15.46 3.58
CA ARG A 366 10.93 16.49 3.76
C ARG A 366 10.59 17.85 3.17
N THR A 367 9.85 17.89 2.07
CA THR A 367 9.30 19.15 1.55
C THR A 367 8.06 19.46 2.39
N ASN A 368 8.30 20.20 3.48
CA ASN A 368 7.33 20.82 4.39
C ASN A 368 6.24 21.69 3.73
N ASN A 369 6.00 21.54 2.43
CA ASN A 369 5.16 22.40 1.61
C ASN A 369 3.87 21.72 1.16
N HIS A 370 3.54 20.50 1.62
CA HIS A 370 2.24 19.90 1.35
C HIS A 370 1.46 19.72 2.66
N PHE A 371 0.44 20.57 2.87
CA PHE A 371 -0.28 20.60 4.16
C PHE A 371 -0.90 19.24 4.52
N ILE A 372 -1.35 18.48 3.52
CA ILE A 372 -2.07 17.20 3.71
C ILE A 372 -1.17 16.16 4.37
N THR A 373 0.09 16.06 3.95
CA THR A 373 1.03 15.07 4.47
C THR A 373 1.50 15.42 5.89
N ALA A 374 1.50 16.70 6.26
CA ALA A 374 1.79 17.17 7.61
C ALA A 374 0.58 17.05 8.56
N PHE A 375 -0.63 17.36 8.09
CA PHE A 375 -1.85 17.31 8.91
C PHE A 375 -2.29 15.87 9.21
N THR A 376 -2.06 14.93 8.28
CA THR A 376 -2.57 13.56 8.40
C THR A 376 -2.04 12.81 9.63
N PRO A 377 -0.72 12.76 9.91
CA PRO A 377 -0.21 12.11 11.12
C PRO A 377 -0.77 12.72 12.41
N PHE A 378 -0.93 14.05 12.45
CA PHE A 378 -1.54 14.78 13.56
C PHE A 378 -3.02 14.37 13.73
N LEU A 379 -3.78 14.37 12.64
CA LEU A 379 -5.19 13.98 12.64
C LEU A 379 -5.35 12.56 13.19
N ILE A 380 -4.59 11.60 12.66
CA ILE A 380 -4.67 10.20 13.09
C ILE A 380 -4.32 10.08 14.58
N SER A 381 -3.26 10.74 15.04
CA SER A 381 -2.90 10.77 16.46
C SER A 381 -4.04 11.27 17.35
N LYS A 382 -4.69 12.38 16.97
CA LYS A 382 -5.82 12.93 17.74
C LYS A 382 -7.03 11.99 17.73
N LEU A 383 -7.37 11.43 16.58
CA LEU A 383 -8.46 10.47 16.44
C LEU A 383 -8.24 9.25 17.34
N ILE A 384 -7.04 8.66 17.32
CA ILE A 384 -6.64 7.49 18.14
C ILE A 384 -6.65 7.81 19.64
N SER A 385 -6.29 9.03 20.00
CA SER A 385 -6.15 9.44 21.40
C SER A 385 -7.50 9.72 22.07
N SER A 386 -8.48 10.15 21.27
CA SER A 386 -9.82 10.52 21.73
C SER A 386 -10.83 9.37 21.69
N ARG A 387 -11.94 9.49 22.43
CA ARG A 387 -13.11 8.62 22.25
C ARG A 387 -14.02 9.30 21.22
N SER A 388 -14.39 8.57 20.15
CA SER A 388 -15.39 8.75 19.05
C SER A 388 -16.12 10.08 18.74
N GLU A 389 -16.16 11.07 19.62
CA GLU A 389 -16.90 12.34 19.52
C GLU A 389 -16.10 13.48 18.89
N ILE A 390 -14.83 13.27 18.56
CA ILE A 390 -14.03 14.33 17.94
C ILE A 390 -14.58 14.69 16.55
N ASN A 391 -14.85 15.99 16.39
CA ASN A 391 -15.16 16.58 15.11
C ASN A 391 -13.85 16.87 14.34
N VAL A 392 -13.72 16.27 13.17
CA VAL A 392 -12.57 16.45 12.27
C VAL A 392 -12.38 17.92 11.86
N LYS A 393 -13.48 18.66 11.69
CA LYS A 393 -13.45 20.10 11.38
C LYS A 393 -12.77 20.88 12.49
N ASP A 394 -13.12 20.60 13.73
CA ASP A 394 -12.57 21.32 14.88
C ASP A 394 -11.07 21.03 15.04
N LEU A 395 -10.63 19.80 14.79
CA LEU A 395 -9.20 19.47 14.75
C LEU A 395 -8.45 20.19 13.63
N LEU A 396 -9.07 20.32 12.45
CA LEU A 396 -8.45 21.06 11.35
C LEU A 396 -8.39 22.56 11.65
N ILE A 397 -9.44 23.15 12.22
CA ILE A 397 -9.43 24.55 12.69
C ILE A 397 -8.33 24.74 13.74
N GLU A 398 -8.24 23.85 14.73
CA GLU A 398 -7.19 23.88 15.75
C GLU A 398 -5.79 23.83 15.10
N TYR A 399 -5.59 22.93 14.15
CA TYR A 399 -4.32 22.80 13.43
C TYR A 399 -3.99 24.06 12.63
N LEU A 400 -4.96 24.61 11.89
CA LEU A 400 -4.80 25.84 11.10
C LEU A 400 -4.44 27.03 12.00
N PHE A 401 -5.11 27.17 13.14
CA PHE A 401 -4.81 28.20 14.12
C PHE A 401 -3.40 28.01 14.72
N ARG A 402 -3.10 26.83 15.29
CA ARG A 402 -1.83 26.58 16.00
C ARG A 402 -0.63 26.63 15.08
N LYS A 403 -0.73 26.06 13.88
CA LYS A 403 0.40 25.94 12.95
C LYS A 403 0.60 27.19 12.10
N HIS A 404 -0.49 27.88 11.76
CA HIS A 404 -0.47 28.93 10.74
C HIS A 404 -1.05 30.28 11.20
N GLY A 405 -1.65 30.36 12.39
CA GLY A 405 -2.22 31.59 12.95
C GLY A 405 -3.52 32.03 12.28
N ILE A 406 -4.26 31.10 11.66
CA ILE A 406 -5.52 31.39 10.95
C ILE A 406 -6.68 31.39 11.96
N ASN A 407 -7.22 32.57 12.28
CA ASN A 407 -8.28 32.75 13.28
C ASN A 407 -9.68 32.38 12.79
N ASP A 408 -9.99 32.59 11.50
CA ASP A 408 -11.27 32.20 10.86
C ASP A 408 -11.08 31.01 9.92
N GLY A 409 -10.60 29.90 10.47
CA GLY A 409 -10.27 28.70 9.71
C GLY A 409 -11.48 27.84 9.33
N ALA A 410 -12.70 28.17 9.79
CA ALA A 410 -13.85 27.26 9.71
C ALA A 410 -14.27 26.97 8.26
N LYS A 411 -14.38 28.00 7.44
CA LYS A 411 -14.77 27.86 6.04
C LYS A 411 -13.65 27.25 5.19
N LEU A 412 -12.38 27.58 5.48
CA LEU A 412 -11.23 26.88 4.88
C LEU A 412 -11.24 25.39 5.23
N ALA A 413 -11.51 25.05 6.50
CA ALA A 413 -11.62 23.66 6.95
C ALA A 413 -12.76 22.91 6.24
N ASP A 414 -13.93 23.52 6.05
CA ASP A 414 -15.04 22.93 5.28
C ASP A 414 -14.62 22.61 3.84
N THR A 415 -13.94 23.54 3.18
CA THR A 415 -13.44 23.33 1.82
C THR A 415 -12.44 22.18 1.75
N LEU A 416 -11.48 22.13 2.68
CA LEU A 416 -10.44 21.09 2.72
C LEU A 416 -10.99 19.70 3.07
N ILE A 417 -11.95 19.61 4.01
CA ILE A 417 -12.62 18.35 4.36
C ILE A 417 -13.54 17.90 3.22
N GLY A 418 -14.16 18.85 2.50
CA GLY A 418 -15.00 18.58 1.34
C GLY A 418 -14.25 17.92 0.17
N MET A 419 -12.92 18.02 0.12
CA MET A 419 -12.08 17.39 -0.91
C MET A 419 -12.31 15.88 -0.97
N GLU A 420 -12.40 15.21 0.17
CA GLU A 420 -12.60 13.75 0.23
C GLU A 420 -13.87 13.31 -0.48
N LYS A 421 -14.98 14.00 -0.20
CA LYS A 421 -16.28 13.69 -0.80
C LYS A 421 -16.28 13.95 -2.30
N LEU A 422 -15.68 15.06 -2.74
CA LEU A 422 -15.53 15.36 -4.16
C LEU A 422 -14.65 14.31 -4.86
N ALA A 423 -13.53 13.92 -4.25
CA ALA A 423 -12.65 12.87 -4.74
C ALA A 423 -13.42 11.55 -4.88
N HIS A 424 -14.15 11.15 -3.84
CA HIS A 424 -14.97 9.95 -3.89
C HIS A 424 -16.01 10.03 -5.03
N ASP A 425 -16.85 11.06 -5.06
CA ASP A 425 -17.97 11.13 -6.00
C ASP A 425 -17.50 11.26 -7.47
N ILE A 426 -16.30 11.82 -7.73
CA ILE A 426 -15.72 11.97 -9.08
C ILE A 426 -14.82 10.79 -9.47
N ILE A 427 -13.93 10.31 -8.60
CA ILE A 427 -12.95 9.26 -8.93
C ILE A 427 -13.58 7.86 -8.85
N ASN A 428 -14.54 7.64 -7.96
CA ASN A 428 -15.18 6.35 -7.77
C ASN A 428 -16.28 6.11 -8.83
N CYS A 429 -16.29 4.91 -9.42
CA CYS A 429 -17.25 4.44 -10.41
C CYS A 429 -18.26 3.45 -9.79
N ASN A 430 -19.02 3.89 -8.78
CA ASN A 430 -19.97 3.05 -8.03
C ASN A 430 -19.34 1.81 -7.38
N GLY A 431 -18.11 1.93 -6.88
CA GLY A 431 -17.45 0.96 -6.02
C GLY A 431 -16.05 0.56 -6.45
N PHE A 432 -15.59 0.95 -7.64
CA PHE A 432 -14.20 0.81 -8.08
C PHE A 432 -13.60 2.16 -8.46
N SER A 433 -12.30 2.31 -8.24
CA SER A 433 -11.50 3.46 -8.67
C SER A 433 -10.14 2.97 -9.19
N ILE A 434 -9.54 3.75 -10.10
CA ILE A 434 -8.10 3.67 -10.36
C ILE A 434 -7.50 4.92 -9.75
N LEU A 435 -6.79 4.79 -8.63
CA LEU A 435 -6.21 5.94 -7.94
C LEU A 435 -4.91 6.46 -8.57
N SER A 436 -4.23 5.64 -9.37
CA SER A 436 -3.00 6.00 -10.05
C SER A 436 -3.14 5.95 -11.57
N PRO A 437 -3.91 6.88 -12.18
CA PRO A 437 -4.04 6.96 -13.64
C PRO A 437 -2.67 7.19 -14.28
N ASN A 438 -1.71 7.76 -13.53
CA ASN A 438 -0.34 8.07 -13.95
C ASN A 438 0.40 6.90 -14.58
N HIS A 439 0.24 5.68 -14.05
CA HIS A 439 0.95 4.50 -14.57
C HIS A 439 0.41 4.08 -15.95
N TYR A 440 -0.75 4.61 -16.34
CA TYR A 440 -1.48 4.29 -17.55
C TYR A 440 -1.71 5.53 -18.43
N MET A 441 -1.07 6.66 -18.12
CA MET A 441 -1.37 7.94 -18.78
C MET A 441 -1.00 7.99 -20.26
N ASN A 442 0.01 7.22 -20.67
CA ASN A 442 0.57 7.25 -22.02
C ASN A 442 0.04 6.14 -22.93
N ASP A 443 -0.84 5.27 -22.44
CA ASP A 443 -1.38 4.18 -23.24
C ASP A 443 -2.86 3.93 -22.89
N MET A 444 -3.74 4.33 -23.82
CA MET A 444 -5.19 4.15 -23.67
C MET A 444 -5.59 2.68 -23.53
N SER A 445 -4.85 1.77 -24.17
CA SER A 445 -5.12 0.34 -24.05
C SER A 445 -4.79 -0.14 -22.64
N LEU A 446 -3.66 0.28 -22.07
CA LEU A 446 -3.32 -0.03 -20.68
C LEU A 446 -4.32 0.60 -19.70
N GLN A 447 -4.79 1.81 -19.99
CA GLN A 447 -5.80 2.48 -19.18
C GLN A 447 -7.12 1.70 -19.18
N LEU A 448 -7.63 1.32 -20.35
CA LEU A 448 -8.83 0.49 -20.47
C LEU A 448 -8.69 -0.84 -19.72
N GLU A 449 -7.55 -1.51 -19.89
CA GLU A 449 -7.26 -2.78 -19.22
C GLU A 449 -7.18 -2.62 -17.69
N ALA A 450 -6.60 -1.54 -17.20
CA ALA A 450 -6.59 -1.21 -15.77
C ALA A 450 -8.02 -0.97 -15.24
N TYR A 451 -8.91 -0.30 -16.01
CA TYR A 451 -10.32 -0.14 -15.62
C TYR A 451 -11.04 -1.48 -15.54
N LYS A 452 -10.82 -2.39 -16.51
CA LYS A 452 -11.35 -3.76 -16.47
C LYS A 452 -10.79 -4.54 -15.28
N GLU A 453 -9.50 -4.41 -14.99
CA GLU A 453 -8.85 -5.07 -13.85
C GLU A 453 -9.45 -4.61 -12.51
N HIS A 454 -9.53 -3.31 -12.27
CA HIS A 454 -10.10 -2.75 -11.05
C HIS A 454 -11.60 -3.03 -10.92
N ALA A 455 -12.35 -2.94 -12.02
CA ALA A 455 -13.76 -3.32 -12.04
C ALA A 455 -13.94 -4.80 -11.65
N SER A 456 -13.04 -5.70 -12.09
CA SER A 456 -13.11 -7.14 -11.75
C SER A 456 -12.89 -7.42 -10.26
N TRP A 457 -12.19 -6.55 -9.53
CA TRP A 457 -12.11 -6.61 -8.07
C TRP A 457 -13.46 -6.27 -7.43
N SER A 458 -14.15 -5.27 -7.96
CA SER A 458 -15.44 -4.81 -7.44
C SER A 458 -16.59 -5.79 -7.67
N THR A 459 -16.59 -6.52 -8.79
CA THR A 459 -17.57 -7.61 -9.02
C THR A 459 -17.49 -8.73 -7.99
N CYS A 460 -16.35 -8.83 -7.30
CA CYS A 460 -16.08 -9.87 -6.33
C CYS A 460 -16.19 -9.37 -4.87
N THR A 461 -16.02 -8.06 -4.61
CA THR A 461 -16.09 -7.48 -3.26
C THR A 461 -17.44 -6.82 -2.95
N LEU A 462 -18.18 -6.37 -3.96
CA LEU A 462 -19.42 -5.63 -3.76
C LEU A 462 -20.65 -6.47 -4.05
N VAL A 463 -21.69 -6.29 -3.24
CA VAL A 463 -23.04 -6.77 -3.56
C VAL A 463 -23.46 -6.14 -4.90
N ASP A 464 -23.86 -7.00 -5.83
CA ASP A 464 -24.27 -6.64 -7.20
C ASP A 464 -23.23 -5.84 -8.00
N GLY A 465 -21.93 -6.02 -7.73
CA GLY A 465 -20.85 -5.28 -8.41
C GLY A 465 -20.93 -5.35 -9.95
N ASP A 466 -21.25 -6.52 -10.52
CA ASP A 466 -21.45 -6.70 -11.96
C ASP A 466 -22.60 -5.83 -12.50
N LYS A 467 -23.75 -5.77 -11.80
CA LYS A 467 -24.89 -4.96 -12.21
C LYS A 467 -24.58 -3.46 -12.15
N LYS A 468 -23.84 -3.02 -11.12
CA LYS A 468 -23.42 -1.62 -10.97
C LYS A 468 -22.54 -1.17 -12.13
N ILE A 469 -21.57 -2.00 -12.53
CA ILE A 469 -20.70 -1.72 -13.69
C ILE A 469 -21.52 -1.67 -14.98
N LEU A 470 -22.39 -2.67 -15.21
CA LEU A 470 -23.25 -2.70 -16.40
C LEU A 470 -24.19 -1.49 -16.48
N SER A 471 -24.74 -1.05 -15.34
CA SER A 471 -25.59 0.14 -15.28
C SER A 471 -24.85 1.41 -15.71
N ILE A 472 -23.56 1.54 -15.35
CA ILE A 472 -22.73 2.67 -15.79
C ILE A 472 -22.56 2.61 -17.30
N LEU A 473 -22.12 1.46 -17.84
CA LEU A 473 -21.83 1.33 -19.27
C LEU A 473 -23.07 1.55 -20.17
N LYS A 474 -24.27 1.27 -19.66
CA LYS A 474 -25.55 1.52 -20.37
C LYS A 474 -26.03 2.97 -20.28
N ASN A 475 -25.53 3.76 -19.32
CA ASN A 475 -25.99 5.12 -19.09
C ASN A 475 -24.83 6.10 -18.84
N LEU A 476 -23.84 6.06 -19.73
CA LEU A 476 -22.66 6.94 -19.65
C LEU A 476 -23.01 8.44 -19.68
N PRO A 477 -23.97 8.94 -20.48
CA PRO A 477 -24.29 10.37 -20.50
C PRO A 477 -24.70 10.91 -19.13
N ALA A 478 -25.68 10.27 -18.47
CA ALA A 478 -26.13 10.71 -17.14
C ALA A 478 -25.04 10.51 -16.08
N PHE A 479 -24.25 9.45 -16.20
CA PHE A 479 -23.11 9.20 -15.32
C PHE A 479 -22.07 10.32 -15.38
N PHE A 480 -21.69 10.77 -16.59
CA PHE A 480 -20.72 11.85 -16.77
C PHE A 480 -21.28 13.22 -16.46
N GLU A 481 -22.56 13.50 -16.77
CA GLU A 481 -23.21 14.77 -16.42
C GLU A 481 -23.16 15.02 -14.90
N LYS A 482 -23.44 13.99 -14.09
CA LYS A 482 -23.33 14.08 -12.63
C LYS A 482 -21.91 14.44 -12.19
N LYS A 483 -20.88 13.83 -12.81
CA LYS A 483 -19.48 14.07 -12.46
C LYS A 483 -18.99 15.44 -12.93
N ASP A 484 -19.43 15.91 -14.09
CA ASP A 484 -19.12 17.26 -14.58
C ASP A 484 -19.67 18.35 -13.64
N LYS A 485 -20.91 18.18 -13.13
CA LYS A 485 -21.48 19.07 -12.11
C LYS A 485 -20.64 19.12 -10.82
N LEU A 486 -20.11 17.98 -10.38
CA LEU A 486 -19.24 17.90 -9.21
C LEU A 486 -17.87 18.54 -9.47
N LEU A 487 -17.33 18.39 -10.68
CA LEU A 487 -16.09 19.06 -11.08
C LEU A 487 -16.25 20.59 -11.08
N HIS A 488 -17.35 21.11 -11.64
CA HIS A 488 -17.63 22.55 -11.58
C HIS A 488 -17.75 23.07 -10.15
N LYS A 489 -18.31 22.27 -9.23
CA LYS A 489 -18.30 22.60 -7.80
C LYS A 489 -16.88 22.68 -7.23
N ALA A 490 -16.00 21.73 -7.61
CA ALA A 490 -14.60 21.77 -7.19
C ALA A 490 -13.87 23.03 -7.73
N GLU A 491 -14.15 23.43 -8.97
CA GLU A 491 -13.61 24.65 -9.56
C GLU A 491 -14.13 25.92 -8.87
N ALA A 492 -15.43 25.96 -8.54
CA ALA A 492 -16.02 27.06 -7.78
C ALA A 492 -15.38 27.21 -6.40
N ASN A 493 -15.15 26.10 -5.69
CA ASN A 493 -14.42 26.10 -4.42
C ASN A 493 -12.99 26.66 -4.57
N LEU A 494 -12.29 26.34 -5.67
CA LEU A 494 -10.96 26.89 -5.94
C LEU A 494 -11.00 28.41 -6.19
N THR A 495 -12.02 28.90 -6.88
CA THR A 495 -12.24 30.35 -7.06
C THR A 495 -12.51 31.01 -5.71
N GLU A 496 -13.36 30.41 -4.88
CA GLU A 496 -13.68 30.91 -3.54
C GLU A 496 -12.45 30.94 -2.61
N LEU A 497 -11.53 29.97 -2.74
CA LEU A 497 -10.28 30.00 -1.97
C LEU A 497 -9.48 31.28 -2.19
N LYS A 498 -9.56 31.93 -3.37
CA LYS A 498 -8.85 33.20 -3.63
C LYS A 498 -9.25 34.33 -2.67
N CYS A 499 -10.44 34.27 -2.09
CA CYS A 499 -10.88 35.25 -1.10
C CYS A 499 -10.02 35.24 0.17
N TYR A 500 -9.21 34.18 0.41
CA TYR A 500 -8.32 34.12 1.57
C TYR A 500 -6.94 34.74 1.35
N ASP A 501 -6.58 35.15 0.12
CA ASP A 501 -5.25 35.70 -0.22
C ASP A 501 -4.87 36.91 0.66
N GLU A 502 -5.85 37.76 0.97
CA GLU A 502 -5.65 38.96 1.80
C GLU A 502 -5.63 38.68 3.31
N THR A 503 -6.17 37.53 3.75
CA THR A 503 -6.39 37.22 5.18
C THR A 503 -5.40 36.22 5.76
N VAL A 504 -4.73 35.44 4.90
CA VAL A 504 -3.76 34.42 5.27
C VAL A 504 -2.37 34.86 4.82
N LYS A 505 -1.33 34.56 5.60
CA LYS A 505 0.06 34.84 5.18
C LYS A 505 0.31 34.26 3.79
N LYS A 506 0.83 35.06 2.86
CA LYS A 506 0.98 34.72 1.44
C LYS A 506 1.59 33.34 1.19
N ASN A 507 2.67 32.98 1.87
CA ASN A 507 3.33 31.67 1.71
C ASN A 507 2.42 30.48 2.13
N ILE A 508 1.55 30.69 3.11
CA ILE A 508 0.58 29.69 3.59
C ILE A 508 -0.60 29.62 2.63
N PHE A 509 -1.11 30.77 2.17
CA PHE A 509 -2.14 30.84 1.14
C PHE A 509 -1.69 30.12 -0.15
N ASP A 510 -0.50 30.46 -0.66
CA ASP A 510 0.10 29.86 -1.84
C ASP A 510 0.17 28.33 -1.72
N MET A 511 0.52 27.81 -0.54
CA MET A 511 0.55 26.38 -0.26
C MET A 511 -0.86 25.76 -0.40
N TYR A 512 -1.87 26.29 0.30
CA TYR A 512 -3.23 25.74 0.24
C TYR A 512 -3.84 25.85 -1.15
N TYR A 513 -3.70 27.01 -1.79
CA TYR A 513 -4.20 27.24 -3.13
C TYR A 513 -3.56 26.30 -4.14
N LYS A 514 -2.22 26.12 -4.10
CA LYS A 514 -1.53 25.16 -4.98
C LYS A 514 -1.98 23.72 -4.73
N THR A 515 -2.13 23.32 -3.46
CA THR A 515 -2.65 21.97 -3.15
C THR A 515 -4.06 21.78 -3.70
N TYR A 516 -4.98 22.73 -3.51
CA TYR A 516 -6.35 22.59 -4.00
C TYR A 516 -6.44 22.72 -5.53
N ALA A 517 -5.62 23.56 -6.16
CA ALA A 517 -5.52 23.63 -7.62
C ALA A 517 -5.03 22.30 -8.18
N GLY A 518 -3.99 21.71 -7.58
CA GLY A 518 -3.52 20.39 -7.95
C GLY A 518 -4.59 19.31 -7.75
N PHE A 519 -5.38 19.39 -6.68
CA PHE A 519 -6.55 18.52 -6.47
C PHE A 519 -7.56 18.61 -7.62
N VAL A 520 -7.93 19.83 -8.04
CA VAL A 520 -8.85 20.03 -9.17
C VAL A 520 -8.26 19.43 -10.46
N ASP A 521 -6.97 19.64 -10.73
CA ASP A 521 -6.30 19.04 -11.89
C ASP A 521 -6.35 17.51 -11.86
N ILE A 522 -6.16 16.89 -10.68
CA ILE A 522 -6.30 15.44 -10.48
C ILE A 522 -7.73 14.98 -10.76
N LEU A 523 -8.74 15.66 -10.21
CA LEU A 523 -10.15 15.32 -10.49
C LEU A 523 -10.45 15.35 -11.98
N LYS A 524 -9.95 16.36 -12.70
CA LYS A 524 -10.10 16.46 -14.15
C LYS A 524 -9.42 15.28 -14.85
N LEU A 525 -8.17 14.97 -14.50
CA LEU A 525 -7.43 13.85 -15.10
C LEU A 525 -8.16 12.52 -14.91
N HIS A 526 -8.69 12.25 -13.72
CA HIS A 526 -9.50 11.04 -13.48
C HIS A 526 -10.78 11.06 -14.31
N LEU A 527 -11.53 12.17 -14.33
CA LEU A 527 -12.79 12.26 -15.07
C LEU A 527 -12.59 12.04 -16.57
N TYR A 528 -11.62 12.72 -17.20
CA TYR A 528 -11.33 12.50 -18.61
C TYR A 528 -10.81 11.09 -18.89
N SER A 529 -10.04 10.52 -17.96
CA SER A 529 -9.62 9.12 -18.05
C SER A 529 -10.82 8.16 -18.01
N GLN A 530 -11.81 8.41 -17.15
CA GLN A 530 -13.06 7.64 -17.13
C GLN A 530 -13.86 7.81 -18.43
N LYS A 531 -13.98 9.06 -18.93
CA LYS A 531 -14.66 9.36 -20.19
C LYS A 531 -14.09 8.57 -21.35
N ILE A 532 -12.76 8.47 -21.44
CA ILE A 532 -12.07 7.67 -22.47
C ILE A 532 -12.34 6.17 -22.24
N ALA A 533 -11.92 5.63 -21.09
CA ALA A 533 -11.90 4.18 -20.87
C ALA A 533 -13.30 3.55 -20.82
N LEU A 534 -14.26 4.18 -20.13
CA LEU A 534 -15.61 3.61 -20.01
C LEU A 534 -16.40 3.72 -21.31
N THR A 535 -16.17 4.76 -22.13
CA THR A 535 -16.80 4.88 -23.45
C THR A 535 -16.24 3.83 -24.41
N MET A 536 -14.91 3.66 -24.45
CA MET A 536 -14.29 2.58 -25.23
C MET A 536 -14.82 1.21 -24.80
N TRP A 537 -14.93 0.96 -23.49
CA TRP A 537 -15.47 -0.29 -22.98
C TRP A 537 -16.95 -0.48 -23.34
N ALA A 538 -17.77 0.58 -23.31
CA ALA A 538 -19.17 0.51 -23.71
C ALA A 538 -19.33 0.19 -25.21
N ILE A 539 -18.46 0.72 -26.07
CA ILE A 539 -18.38 0.38 -27.49
C ILE A 539 -18.00 -1.10 -27.68
N GLU A 540 -16.92 -1.56 -27.04
CA GLU A 540 -16.47 -2.97 -27.11
C GLU A 540 -17.57 -3.96 -26.70
N ARG A 541 -18.47 -3.54 -25.81
CA ARG A 541 -19.58 -4.35 -25.29
C ARG A 541 -20.87 -4.22 -26.10
N GLY A 542 -20.89 -3.37 -27.13
CA GLY A 542 -22.08 -3.08 -27.93
C GLY A 542 -23.17 -2.31 -27.17
N ASN A 543 -22.85 -1.69 -26.03
CA ASN A 543 -23.80 -0.87 -25.28
C ASN A 543 -24.04 0.50 -25.94
N ILE A 544 -23.06 0.98 -26.72
CA ILE A 544 -23.11 2.26 -27.45
C ILE A 544 -22.50 2.03 -28.84
N GLN A 545 -23.09 2.61 -29.88
CA GLN A 545 -22.52 2.59 -31.23
C GLN A 545 -21.40 3.64 -31.39
N ALA A 546 -20.33 3.27 -32.10
CA ALA A 546 -19.20 4.15 -32.42
C ALA A 546 -19.57 5.18 -33.51
N THR A 547 -20.53 6.06 -33.21
CA THR A 547 -20.90 7.18 -34.08
C THR A 547 -19.81 8.26 -34.07
N GLU A 548 -19.79 9.12 -35.09
CA GLU A 548 -18.88 10.26 -35.17
C GLU A 548 -18.94 11.14 -33.90
N LYS A 549 -20.14 11.37 -33.37
CA LYS A 549 -20.35 12.12 -32.11
C LYS A 549 -19.63 11.47 -30.93
N VAL A 550 -19.70 10.15 -30.80
CA VAL A 550 -19.06 9.39 -29.72
C VAL A 550 -17.54 9.39 -29.89
N ILE A 551 -17.04 9.22 -31.12
CA ILE A 551 -15.61 9.31 -31.42
C ILE A 551 -15.07 10.70 -31.08
N ASN A 552 -15.76 11.76 -31.51
CA ASN A 552 -15.40 13.14 -31.19
C ASN A 552 -15.42 13.42 -29.68
N PHE A 553 -16.35 12.83 -28.93
CA PHE A 553 -16.36 12.92 -27.47
C PHE A 553 -15.10 12.32 -26.83
N VAL A 554 -14.65 11.15 -27.30
CA VAL A 554 -13.42 10.51 -26.83
C VAL A 554 -12.19 11.35 -27.21
N LEU A 555 -12.09 11.80 -28.47
CA LEU A 555 -10.98 12.64 -28.93
C LEU A 555 -10.88 13.96 -28.17
N ASN A 556 -12.01 14.62 -27.89
CA ASN A 556 -12.02 15.83 -27.07
C ASN A 556 -11.59 15.55 -25.63
N SER A 557 -11.99 14.41 -25.05
CA SER A 557 -11.55 14.01 -23.71
C SER A 557 -10.04 13.77 -23.65
N ILE A 558 -9.45 13.23 -24.71
CA ILE A 558 -7.99 13.07 -24.84
C ILE A 558 -7.31 14.44 -24.87
N ARG A 559 -7.78 15.37 -25.71
CA ARG A 559 -7.22 16.73 -25.82
C ARG A 559 -7.27 17.50 -24.50
N GLU A 560 -8.39 17.42 -23.78
CA GLU A 560 -8.50 18.06 -22.45
C GLU A 560 -7.55 17.43 -21.44
N LYS A 561 -7.43 16.10 -21.42
CA LYS A 561 -6.43 15.40 -20.59
C LYS A 561 -5.01 15.88 -20.91
N GLU A 562 -4.64 15.99 -22.18
CA GLU A 562 -3.32 16.48 -22.61
C GLU A 562 -3.08 17.93 -22.19
N LYS A 563 -4.08 18.80 -22.33
CA LYS A 563 -4.01 20.20 -21.91
C LYS A 563 -3.72 20.32 -20.42
N ILE A 564 -4.33 19.47 -19.59
CA ILE A 564 -4.06 19.44 -18.14
C ILE A 564 -2.63 18.98 -17.89
N LEU A 565 -2.17 17.90 -18.53
CA LEU A 565 -0.80 17.41 -18.35
C LEU A 565 0.27 18.44 -18.77
N LEU A 566 -0.03 19.30 -19.74
CA LEU A 566 0.88 20.35 -20.21
C LEU A 566 0.87 21.61 -19.35
N ASN A 567 -0.27 21.99 -18.78
CA ASN A 567 -0.46 23.30 -18.14
C ASN A 567 -0.74 23.23 -16.63
N SER A 568 -0.84 22.03 -16.05
CA SER A 568 -1.25 21.86 -14.65
C SER A 568 -0.15 22.20 -13.66
N VAL A 569 -0.58 22.57 -12.45
CA VAL A 569 0.30 22.79 -11.29
C VAL A 569 1.01 21.49 -10.90
N ILE A 570 0.40 20.34 -11.21
CA ILE A 570 0.94 19.01 -10.95
C ILE A 570 1.89 18.52 -12.04
N SER A 571 2.06 19.26 -13.15
CA SER A 571 2.86 18.82 -14.29
C SER A 571 4.30 18.47 -13.92
N GLU A 572 4.90 19.16 -12.94
CA GLU A 572 6.23 18.85 -12.40
C GLU A 572 6.27 17.51 -11.65
N ASP A 573 5.21 17.20 -10.90
CA ASP A 573 5.06 15.93 -10.20
C ASP A 573 4.73 14.77 -11.14
N LEU A 574 4.14 15.08 -12.29
CA LEU A 574 3.73 14.13 -13.32
C LEU A 574 4.79 13.90 -14.41
N LYS A 575 6.02 14.43 -14.28
CA LYS A 575 7.13 14.17 -15.22
C LYS A 575 7.61 12.70 -15.16
N GLY A 576 6.75 11.79 -15.63
CA GLY A 576 7.08 10.50 -16.23
C GLY A 576 7.54 10.69 -17.69
N PRO A 577 7.81 9.61 -18.45
CA PRO A 577 8.85 9.57 -19.48
C PRO A 577 8.55 10.43 -20.73
N SER A 578 9.53 10.51 -21.64
CA SER A 578 9.81 11.64 -22.54
C SER A 578 8.64 12.06 -23.45
N ARG A 579 8.81 13.22 -24.11
CA ARG A 579 7.89 13.72 -25.16
C ARG A 579 7.62 12.68 -26.27
N GLU A 580 8.48 11.69 -26.45
CA GLU A 580 8.32 10.60 -27.43
C GLU A 580 7.30 9.55 -27.00
N ASP A 581 7.09 9.32 -25.70
CA ASP A 581 6.04 8.41 -25.23
C ASP A 581 4.64 8.98 -25.43
N ARG A 582 4.52 10.32 -25.51
CA ARG A 582 3.27 11.01 -25.87
C ARG A 582 2.86 10.79 -27.33
N LEU A 583 3.84 10.53 -28.22
CA LEU A 583 3.60 10.19 -29.61
C LEU A 583 3.09 8.75 -29.79
N TYR A 584 3.25 7.85 -28.81
CA TYR A 584 2.74 6.48 -28.87
C TYR A 584 1.20 6.41 -28.77
N CYS A 585 0.56 7.36 -28.06
CA CYS A 585 -0.90 7.51 -28.03
C CYS A 585 -1.52 7.65 -29.43
N PHE A 586 -0.85 8.34 -30.36
CA PHE A 586 -1.34 8.55 -31.73
C PHE A 586 -1.40 7.26 -32.55
N LYS A 587 -0.48 6.30 -32.31
CA LYS A 587 -0.51 4.99 -32.99
C LYS A 587 -1.63 4.08 -32.50
N GLY A 588 -2.06 4.23 -31.24
CA GLY A 588 -3.21 3.53 -30.68
C GLY A 588 -4.54 3.96 -31.31
N ILE A 589 -4.70 5.26 -31.60
CA ILE A 589 -5.86 5.82 -32.30
C ILE A 589 -5.91 5.33 -33.76
N GLN A 590 -4.76 5.31 -34.45
CA GLN A 590 -4.69 4.77 -35.82
C GLN A 590 -5.05 3.28 -35.89
N ARG A 591 -4.65 2.46 -34.91
CA ARG A 591 -5.03 1.04 -34.84
C ARG A 591 -6.54 0.82 -34.64
N TYR A 592 -7.20 1.71 -33.90
CA TYR A 592 -8.65 1.61 -33.69
C TYR A 592 -9.45 2.05 -34.92
N ASN A 593 -8.98 3.07 -35.66
CA ASN A 593 -9.57 3.49 -36.93
C ASN A 593 -9.40 2.46 -38.07
N THR A 594 -8.45 1.52 -37.95
CA THR A 594 -8.30 0.41 -38.91
C THR A 594 -9.12 -0.85 -38.56
N LEU A 595 -9.79 -0.87 -37.40
CA LEU A 595 -10.60 -1.99 -36.92
C LEU A 595 -12.13 -1.71 -36.97
N SER A 596 -12.51 -0.46 -37.22
CA SER A 596 -13.84 -0.06 -37.71
C SER A 596 -13.85 -0.02 -39.23
#